data_AF-A0A350LUG4-F1
#
_entry.id   AF-A0A350LUG4-F1
#
_cell.length_a   1.000
_cell.length_b   1.000
_cell.length_c   1.000
_cell.angle_alpha   90.00
_cell.angle_beta   90.00
_cell.angle_gamma   90.00
#
_symmetry.space_group_name_H-M   'P 1'
#
loop_
_entity.id
_entity.type
_entity.pdbx_description
1 polymer ?
#
loop_
_entity_poly.entity_id
_entity_poly.type
_entity_poly.pdbx_seq_one_letter_code
_entity_poly.pdbx_strand_id
1 'polypeptide(L)' 'GAGRAAAAVEALIAEARLQGDVGYAVTDTETGAVLEARAADTALPPASVTKAVTALYALDTLGAGHRFKTRL' A
#
# COMPACT_ATOMS: atom_id res chain seq x y z
N GLY A 1 2.76 -14.01 -20.91
CA GLY A 1 1.32 -13.81 -20.67
C GLY A 1 1.05 -13.76 -19.18
N ALA A 2 0.02 -13.02 -18.75
CA ALA A 2 -0.28 -12.70 -17.35
C ALA A 2 -0.19 -13.90 -16.36
N GLY A 3 -0.57 -15.10 -16.80
CA GLY A 3 -0.45 -16.31 -15.96
C GLY A 3 0.98 -16.71 -15.55
N ARG A 4 2.01 -16.34 -16.33
CA ARG A 4 3.42 -16.56 -15.96
C ARG A 4 3.90 -15.56 -14.90
N ALA A 5 3.37 -14.34 -14.91
CA ALA A 5 3.71 -13.32 -13.93
C ALA A 5 3.11 -13.67 -12.56
N ALA A 6 1.82 -14.03 -12.53
CA ALA A 6 1.15 -14.50 -11.32
C ALA A 6 1.83 -15.73 -10.69
N ALA A 7 2.23 -16.71 -11.51
CA ALA A 7 2.97 -17.88 -11.03
C ALA A 7 4.35 -17.52 -10.45
N ALA A 8 4.99 -16.45 -10.92
CA ALA A 8 6.27 -15.98 -10.38
C ALA A 8 6.09 -15.29 -9.02
N VAL A 9 5.01 -14.52 -8.82
CA VAL A 9 4.76 -13.85 -7.53
C VAL A 9 4.38 -14.83 -6.44
N GLU A 10 3.58 -15.85 -6.73
CA GLU A 10 3.31 -16.91 -5.75
C GLU A 10 4.57 -17.68 -5.34
N ALA A 11 5.50 -17.90 -6.28
CA ALA A 11 6.80 -18.49 -5.97
C ALA A 11 7.63 -17.58 -5.03
N LEU A 12 7.64 -16.26 -5.25
CA LEU A 12 8.31 -15.30 -4.39
C LEU A 12 7.71 -15.27 -2.98
N ILE A 13 6.38 -15.29 -2.86
CA ILE A 13 5.69 -15.32 -1.56
C ILE A 13 6.00 -16.61 -0.81
N ALA A 14 5.99 -17.76 -1.51
CA ALA A 14 6.34 -19.05 -0.93
C ALA A 14 7.80 -19.10 -0.46
N GLU A 15 8.73 -18.58 -1.27
CA GLU A 15 10.15 -18.49 -0.94
C GLU A 15 10.41 -17.59 0.28
N ALA A 16 9.67 -16.49 0.42
CA ALA A 16 9.80 -15.57 1.53
C ALA A 16 9.36 -16.16 2.89
N ARG A 17 8.64 -17.29 2.90
CA ARG A 17 8.18 -18.00 4.11
C ARG A 17 7.47 -17.07 5.11
N LEU A 18 6.67 -16.14 4.58
CA LEU A 18 5.89 -15.21 5.38
C LEU A 18 4.86 -15.96 6.22
N GLN A 19 4.65 -15.50 7.45
CA GLN A 19 3.59 -16.01 8.33
C GLN A 19 2.36 -15.12 8.21
N GLY A 20 1.16 -15.73 8.28
CA GLY A 20 -0.11 -15.02 8.16
C GLY A 20 -0.55 -14.78 6.71
N ASP A 21 -1.60 -13.98 6.55
CA ASP A 21 -2.17 -13.66 5.24
C ASP A 21 -1.33 -12.60 4.50
N VAL A 22 -1.17 -12.78 3.19
CA VAL A 22 -0.45 -11.86 2.30
C VAL A 22 -1.44 -11.29 1.29
N GLY A 23 -1.52 -9.95 1.25
CA GLY A 23 -2.28 -9.20 0.25
C GLY A 23 -1.40 -8.16 -0.44
N TYR A 24 -1.63 -7.95 -1.74
CA TYR A 24 -0.93 -6.94 -2.54
C TYR A 24 -1.81 -6.45 -3.68
N ALA A 25 -1.54 -5.23 -4.15
CA ALA A 25 -2.13 -4.66 -5.36
C ALA A 25 -1.08 -3.78 -6.05
N VAL A 26 -0.92 -3.96 -7.36
CA VAL A 26 -0.04 -3.19 -8.22
C VAL A 26 -0.90 -2.51 -9.28
N THR A 27 -0.79 -1.20 -9.38
CA THR A 27 -1.62 -0.39 -10.27
C THR A 27 -0.73 0.52 -11.11
N ASP A 28 -1.06 0.64 -12.39
CA ASP A 28 -0.51 1.65 -13.27
C ASP A 28 -1.00 3.04 -12.82
N THR A 29 -0.07 3.92 -12.45
CA THR A 29 -0.41 5.22 -11.84
C THR A 29 -0.95 6.24 -12.84
N GLU A 30 -0.73 6.05 -14.14
CA GLU A 30 -1.23 6.97 -15.19
C GLU A 30 -2.68 6.65 -15.55
N THR A 31 -2.99 5.35 -15.70
CA THR A 31 -4.29 4.85 -16.18
C THR A 31 -5.21 4.36 -15.06
N GLY A 32 -4.66 4.05 -13.88
CA GLY A 32 -5.38 3.41 -12.79
C GLY A 32 -5.64 1.92 -13.00
N ALA A 33 -5.08 1.30 -14.04
CA ALA A 33 -5.29 -0.12 -14.32
C ALA A 33 -4.59 -1.01 -13.29
N VAL A 34 -5.30 -1.95 -12.69
CA VAL A 34 -4.70 -2.98 -11.82
C VAL A 34 -3.90 -3.94 -12.69
N LEU A 35 -2.59 -3.98 -12.47
CA LEU A 35 -1.65 -4.84 -13.17
C LEU A 35 -1.55 -6.22 -12.52
N GLU A 36 -1.65 -6.27 -11.18
CA GLU A 36 -1.60 -7.50 -10.41
C GLU A 36 -2.24 -7.30 -9.03
N ALA A 37 -2.94 -8.31 -8.51
CA ALA A 37 -3.53 -8.23 -7.18
C ALA A 37 -3.79 -9.62 -6.57
N ARG A 38 -3.66 -9.70 -5.25
CA ARG A 38 -4.10 -10.84 -4.43
C ARG A 38 -4.67 -10.31 -3.13
N ALA A 39 -5.85 -10.80 -2.74
CA ALA A 39 -6.51 -10.43 -1.49
C ALA A 39 -6.55 -8.89 -1.26
N ALA A 40 -6.68 -8.10 -2.33
CA ALA A 40 -6.56 -6.65 -2.29
C ALA A 40 -7.65 -5.98 -1.45
N ASP A 41 -8.84 -6.60 -1.40
CA ASP A 41 -9.99 -6.11 -0.62
C ASP A 41 -10.04 -6.70 0.81
N THR A 42 -9.07 -7.54 1.18
CA THR A 42 -9.00 -8.13 2.53
C THR A 42 -8.45 -7.10 3.51
N ALA A 43 -9.21 -6.82 4.57
CA ALA A 43 -8.74 -5.96 5.66
C ALA A 43 -7.61 -6.64 6.44
N LEU A 44 -6.41 -6.03 6.42
CA LEU A 44 -5.23 -6.49 7.15
C LEU A 44 -4.74 -5.39 8.11
N PRO A 45 -4.07 -5.73 9.23
CA PRO A 45 -3.44 -4.73 10.09
C PRO A 45 -2.40 -3.91 9.30
N PRO A 46 -2.60 -2.59 9.11
CA PRO A 46 -1.75 -1.79 8.23
C PRO A 46 -0.39 -1.41 8.85
N ALA A 47 -0.21 -1.64 10.16
CA ALA A 47 0.93 -1.15 10.92
C ALA A 47 1.24 0.32 10.57
N SER A 48 2.50 0.64 10.25
CA SER A 48 2.91 2.01 9.91
C SER A 48 2.49 2.47 8.51
N VAL A 49 1.96 1.62 7.63
CA VAL A 49 1.41 2.05 6.33
C VAL A 49 0.24 3.03 6.52
N THR A 50 -0.45 2.95 7.65
CA THR A 50 -1.45 3.93 8.10
C THR A 50 -0.96 5.38 7.97
N LYS A 51 0.33 5.62 8.18
CA LYS A 51 0.94 6.96 8.08
C LYS A 51 0.76 7.60 6.71
N ALA A 52 0.66 6.83 5.62
CA ALA A 52 0.44 7.37 4.28
C ALA A 52 -0.91 8.11 4.22
N VAL A 53 -1.99 7.47 4.67
CA VAL A 53 -3.33 8.06 4.68
C VAL A 53 -3.39 9.23 5.67
N THR A 54 -2.75 9.11 6.85
CA THR A 54 -2.64 10.22 7.81
C THR A 54 -1.87 11.42 7.25
N ALA A 55 -0.78 11.19 6.51
CA ALA A 55 -0.01 12.25 5.88
C ALA A 55 -0.81 12.96 4.80
N LEU A 56 -1.52 12.21 3.94
CA LEU A 56 -2.43 12.78 2.95
C LEU A 56 -3.52 13.63 3.62
N TYR A 57 -4.13 13.11 4.69
CA TYR A 57 -5.11 13.85 5.48
C TYR A 57 -4.52 15.14 6.08
N ALA A 58 -3.31 15.10 6.61
CA ALA A 58 -2.63 16.28 7.15
C ALA A 58 -2.30 17.31 6.07
N LEU A 59 -1.87 16.87 4.89
CA LEU A 59 -1.60 17.76 3.75
C LEU A 59 -2.88 18.45 3.27
N ASP A 60 -3.98 17.71 3.15
CA ASP A 60 -5.29 18.23 2.77
C ASP A 60 -5.86 19.21 3.82
N THR A 61 -5.76 18.83 5.10
CA THR A 61 -6.36 19.60 6.21
C THR A 61 -5.53 20.82 6.62
N LEU A 62 -4.20 20.67 6.71
CA LEU A 62 -3.30 21.69 7.26
C LEU A 62 -2.58 22.49 6.17
N GLY A 63 -2.43 21.91 4.98
CA GLY A 63 -1.57 22.43 3.91
C GLY A 63 -0.09 22.12 4.14
N ALA A 64 0.67 22.01 3.04
CA ALA A 64 2.11 21.74 3.06
C ALA A 64 2.93 22.85 3.78
N GLY A 65 2.38 24.06 3.90
CA GLY A 65 3.00 25.20 4.56
C GLY A 65 2.80 25.27 6.08
N HIS A 66 2.05 24.33 6.69
CA HIS A 66 1.70 24.43 8.10
C HIS A 66 2.94 24.49 9.02
N ARG A 67 2.84 25.26 10.09
CA ARG A 67 3.85 25.36 11.16
C ARG A 67 3.14 25.40 12.52
N PHE A 68 3.54 24.50 13.40
CA PHE A 68 3.09 24.50 14.79
C PHE A 68 3.73 25.68 15.54
N LYS A 69 2.97 26.30 16.47
CA LYS A 69 3.42 27.44 17.29
C LYS A 69 3.58 27.01 18.74
N THR A 70 4.60 27.52 19.42
CA THR A 70 4.85 27.34 20.86
C THR A 70 4.74 28.69 21.57
N ARG A 71 4.21 28.73 22.80
CA ARG A 71 4.14 29.94 23.66
C ARG A 71 4.65 29.61 25.06
N LEU A 72 5.23 30.60 25.74
CA LEU A 72 5.65 30.55 27.15
C LEU A 72 4.59 31.18 28.05
#